data_AF-A0AAD7J8F2-F1
#
_entry.id   AF-A0AAD7J8F2-F1
#
_cell.length_a   1.000
_cell.length_b   1.000
_cell.length_c   1.000
_cell.angle_alpha   90.00
_cell.angle_beta   90.00
_cell.angle_gamma   90.00
#
_symmetry.space_group_name_H-M   'P 1'
#
loop_
_entity.id
_entity.type
_entity.pdbx_description
1 polymer ?
#
loop_
_entity_poly.entity_id
_entity_poly.type
_entity_poly.pdbx_seq_one_letter_code
_entity_poly.pdbx_strand_id
1 'polypeptide(L)'
;MPATARGATNLPTVDRLVLWEYQYNVAKVHMAGTSALSSASLTVAAYFALRPALYNILVAGALAAFTNVAWSILFLVPINKDFLARIRASRLKPLDPAEDTHVLGQLDRWRAMHCPHIVLGLIAWLSATTALLASDPIVQL
;
A
#
# COMPACT_ATOMS: atom_id res chain seq x y z
N MET A 1 -15.55 -33.54 2.05
CA MET A 1 -15.60 -32.06 2.02
C MET A 1 -14.32 -31.57 1.36
N PRO A 2 -14.36 -30.96 0.15
CA PRO A 2 -13.16 -30.49 -0.50
C PRO A 2 -12.84 -29.06 -0.06
N ALA A 3 -11.69 -28.86 0.58
CA ALA A 3 -11.12 -27.54 0.82
C ALA A 3 -10.33 -27.14 -0.42
N THR A 4 -10.96 -26.35 -1.30
CA THR A 4 -10.31 -25.77 -2.47
C THR A 4 -9.55 -24.50 -2.12
N ALA A 5 -8.32 -24.43 -2.62
CA ALA A 5 -7.60 -23.24 -3.06
C ALA A 5 -7.22 -22.18 -2.01
N ARG A 6 -6.05 -22.38 -1.39
CA ARG A 6 -5.01 -21.35 -1.32
C ARG A 6 -3.68 -22.05 -1.06
N GLY A 7 -2.79 -22.03 -2.05
CA GLY A 7 -1.46 -22.62 -1.93
C GLY A 7 -0.68 -21.95 -0.81
N ALA A 8 -0.76 -22.52 0.39
CA ALA A 8 0.24 -22.33 1.42
C ALA A 8 1.49 -23.06 0.91
N THR A 9 2.36 -22.32 0.24
CA THR A 9 3.71 -22.80 -0.03
C THR A 9 4.32 -23.21 1.31
N ASN A 10 4.70 -24.47 1.47
CA ASN A 10 5.42 -25.00 2.66
C ASN A 10 6.85 -24.43 2.75
N LEU A 11 7.01 -23.14 2.49
CA LEU A 11 8.27 -22.43 2.62
C LEU A 11 8.53 -22.14 4.10
N PRO A 12 9.75 -22.41 4.59
CA PRO A 12 10.23 -21.92 5.88
C PRO A 12 9.95 -20.43 6.07
N THR A 13 9.68 -20.00 7.29
CA THR A 13 9.34 -18.59 7.61
C THR A 13 10.42 -17.62 7.18
N VAL A 14 11.69 -18.00 7.28
CA VAL A 14 12.83 -17.19 6.80
C VAL A 14 12.72 -16.95 5.30
N ASP A 15 12.39 -17.96 4.50
CA ASP A 15 12.26 -17.81 3.04
C ASP A 15 11.06 -16.91 2.69
N ARG A 16 9.98 -17.01 3.46
CA ARG A 16 8.82 -16.10 3.32
C ARG A 16 9.20 -14.65 3.63
N LEU A 17 10.01 -14.43 4.66
CA LEU A 17 10.51 -13.11 5.02
C LEU A 17 11.49 -12.57 3.96
N VAL A 18 12.35 -13.40 3.38
CA VAL A 18 13.27 -13.00 2.29
C VAL A 18 12.48 -12.63 1.03
N LEU A 19 11.47 -13.41 0.67
CA LEU A 19 10.56 -13.07 -0.44
C LEU A 19 9.82 -11.76 -0.17
N TRP A 20 9.34 -11.57 1.05
CA TRP A 20 8.73 -10.31 1.47
C TRP A 20 9.73 -9.14 1.37
N GLU A 21 10.98 -9.30 1.81
CA GLU A 21 12.02 -8.27 1.73
C GLU A 21 12.30 -7.87 0.28
N TYR A 22 12.39 -8.84 -0.63
CA TYR A 22 12.55 -8.58 -2.06
C TYR A 22 11.37 -7.75 -2.59
N GLN A 23 10.14 -8.19 -2.34
CA GLN A 23 8.92 -7.47 -2.75
C GLN A 23 8.87 -6.06 -2.17
N TYR A 24 9.18 -5.91 -0.89
CA TYR A 24 9.22 -4.62 -0.20
C TYR A 24 10.27 -3.68 -0.81
N ASN A 25 11.48 -4.18 -1.09
CA ASN A 25 12.54 -3.36 -1.65
C ASN A 25 12.24 -2.87 -3.07
N VAL A 26 11.60 -3.69 -3.90
CA VAL A 26 11.15 -3.29 -5.24
C VAL A 26 9.97 -2.32 -5.13
N ALA A 27 9.00 -2.60 -4.26
CA ALA A 27 7.75 -1.83 -4.19
C ALA A 27 7.90 -0.47 -3.50
N LYS A 28 8.77 -0.34 -2.48
CA LYS A 28 8.82 0.88 -1.63
C LYS A 28 9.09 2.16 -2.42
N VAL A 29 9.98 2.11 -3.41
CA VAL A 29 10.34 3.28 -4.23
C VAL A 29 9.19 3.66 -5.15
N HIS A 30 8.60 2.66 -5.81
CA HIS A 30 7.45 2.87 -6.69
C HIS A 30 6.22 3.38 -5.91
N MET A 31 5.88 2.75 -4.79
CA MET A 31 4.70 3.12 -4.00
C MET A 31 4.79 4.54 -3.43
N ALA A 32 5.97 4.92 -2.89
CA ALA A 32 6.19 6.27 -2.39
C ALA A 32 6.13 7.30 -3.52
N GLY A 33 6.82 7.03 -4.64
CA GLY A 33 6.84 7.92 -5.79
C GLY A 33 5.46 8.10 -6.44
N THR A 34 4.74 7.01 -6.68
CA THR A 34 3.40 7.04 -7.30
C THR A 34 2.38 7.73 -6.39
N SER A 35 2.43 7.52 -5.07
CA SER A 35 1.53 8.19 -4.14
C SER A 35 1.78 9.70 -4.09
N ALA A 36 3.05 10.12 -4.02
CA ALA A 36 3.43 11.52 -4.01
C ALA A 36 3.06 12.22 -5.33
N LEU A 37 3.40 11.61 -6.47
CA LEU A 37 3.08 12.14 -7.79
C LEU A 37 1.56 12.25 -7.99
N SER A 38 0.80 11.23 -7.63
CA SER A 38 -0.66 11.25 -7.77
C SER A 38 -1.29 12.34 -6.90
N SER A 39 -0.85 12.47 -5.64
CA SER A 39 -1.35 13.53 -4.74
C SER A 39 -1.02 14.92 -5.27
N ALA A 40 0.19 15.12 -5.81
CA ALA A 40 0.59 16.38 -6.44
C ALA A 40 -0.25 16.66 -7.70
N SER A 41 -0.38 15.69 -8.61
CA SER A 41 -1.15 15.84 -9.84
C SER A 41 -2.63 16.14 -9.57
N LEU A 42 -3.26 15.44 -8.61
CA LEU A 42 -4.64 15.68 -8.23
C LEU A 42 -4.83 17.04 -7.55
N THR A 43 -3.89 17.48 -6.72
CA THR A 43 -3.91 18.83 -6.12
C THR A 43 -3.82 19.92 -7.19
N VAL A 44 -2.91 19.76 -8.15
CA VAL A 44 -2.77 20.70 -9.28
C VAL A 44 -4.04 20.70 -10.13
N ALA A 45 -4.61 19.53 -10.42
CA ALA A 45 -5.87 19.43 -11.16
C ALA A 45 -7.05 20.08 -10.40
N ALA A 46 -7.10 19.91 -9.08
CA ALA A 46 -8.10 20.57 -8.24
C ALA A 46 -7.98 22.09 -8.32
N TYR A 47 -6.77 22.63 -8.30
CA TYR A 47 -6.53 24.07 -8.40
C TYR A 47 -7.10 24.69 -9.68
N PHE A 48 -7.07 23.95 -10.80
CA PHE A 48 -7.64 24.39 -12.07
C PHE A 48 -9.13 24.02 -12.26
N ALA A 49 -9.76 23.37 -11.29
CA ALA A 49 -11.16 22.96 -11.39
C ALA A 49 -12.10 24.16 -11.22
N LEU A 50 -12.85 24.49 -12.28
CA LEU A 50 -13.85 25.58 -12.26
C LEU A 50 -15.13 25.19 -11.51
N ARG A 51 -15.38 23.88 -11.33
CA ARG A 51 -16.59 23.36 -10.68
C ARG A 51 -16.28 22.93 -9.24
N PRO A 52 -17.02 23.43 -8.23
CA PRO A 52 -16.81 23.05 -6.83
C PRO A 52 -16.91 21.54 -6.58
N ALA A 53 -17.81 20.85 -7.29
CA ALA A 53 -17.95 19.39 -7.20
C ALA A 53 -16.68 18.65 -7.67
N LEU A 54 -16.08 19.09 -8.77
CA LEU A 54 -14.83 18.52 -9.29
C LEU A 54 -13.66 18.85 -8.36
N TYR A 55 -13.56 20.09 -7.89
CA TYR A 55 -12.58 20.49 -6.88
C TYR A 55 -12.62 19.57 -5.66
N ASN A 56 -13.81 19.36 -5.08
CA ASN A 56 -13.98 18.53 -3.88
C ASN A 56 -13.55 17.07 -4.12
N ILE A 57 -13.90 16.49 -5.28
CA ILE A 57 -13.50 15.12 -5.64
C ILE A 57 -11.97 15.02 -5.76
N LEU A 58 -11.32 15.99 -6.40
CA LEU A 58 -9.88 15.98 -6.62
C LEU A 58 -9.09 16.21 -5.33
N VAL A 59 -9.55 17.11 -4.46
CA VAL A 59 -8.97 17.28 -3.12
C VAL A 59 -9.13 16.01 -2.28
N ALA A 60 -10.32 15.40 -2.29
CA ALA A 60 -10.54 14.14 -1.59
C ALA A 60 -9.62 13.02 -2.11
N GLY A 61 -9.43 12.93 -3.43
CA GLY A 61 -8.48 12.02 -4.05
C GLY A 61 -7.02 12.30 -3.67
N ALA A 62 -6.62 13.57 -3.64
CA ALA A 62 -5.27 13.97 -3.24
C ALA A 62 -4.98 13.64 -1.77
N LEU A 63 -5.96 13.84 -0.88
CA LEU A 63 -5.88 13.49 0.54
C LEU A 63 -5.87 11.96 0.73
N ALA A 64 -6.66 11.21 -0.02
CA ALA A 64 -6.62 9.75 -0.01
C ALA A 64 -5.26 9.22 -0.47
N ALA A 65 -4.67 9.79 -1.52
CA ALA A 65 -3.32 9.44 -1.95
C ALA A 65 -2.26 9.78 -0.89
N PHE A 66 -2.43 10.89 -0.16
CA PHE A 66 -1.49 11.31 0.89
C PHE A 66 -1.61 10.49 2.17
N THR A 67 -2.83 10.09 2.56
CA THR A 67 -3.05 9.23 3.73
C THR A 67 -2.36 7.87 3.59
N ASN A 68 -2.04 7.44 2.36
CA ASN A 68 -1.20 6.26 2.14
C ASN A 68 0.21 6.39 2.70
N VAL A 69 0.79 7.58 2.62
CA VAL A 69 2.11 7.88 3.19
C VAL A 69 2.04 7.86 4.72
N ALA A 70 1.06 8.55 5.30
CA ALA A 70 0.88 8.61 6.75
C ALA A 70 0.61 7.22 7.37
N TRP A 71 -0.29 6.43 6.76
CA TRP A 71 -0.57 5.06 7.19
C TRP A 71 0.68 4.18 7.15
N SER A 72 1.45 4.28 6.06
CA SER A 72 2.68 3.52 5.91
C SER A 72 3.69 3.85 6.99
N ILE A 73 3.86 5.13 7.33
CA ILE A 73 4.79 5.58 8.38
C ILE A 73 4.36 5.08 9.76
N LEU A 74 3.07 5.18 10.09
CA LEU A 74 2.57 4.86 11.43
C LEU A 74 2.48 3.36 11.70
N PHE A 75 2.00 2.57 10.73
CA PHE A 75 1.65 1.17 10.96
C PHE A 75 2.62 0.18 10.31
N LEU A 76 3.12 0.49 9.10
CA LEU A 76 3.91 -0.47 8.33
C LEU A 76 5.41 -0.34 8.61
N VAL A 77 5.94 0.88 8.75
CA VAL A 77 7.38 1.10 9.00
C VAL A 77 7.87 0.37 10.26
N PRO A 78 7.16 0.38 11.41
CA PRO A 78 7.60 -0.37 12.59
C PRO A 78 7.70 -1.88 12.32
N ILE A 79 6.69 -2.46 11.67
CA ILE A 79 6.65 -3.88 11.33
C ILE A 79 7.74 -4.23 10.32
N ASN A 80 7.93 -3.40 9.30
CA ASN A 80 8.96 -3.60 8.28
C ASN A 80 10.37 -3.57 8.90
N LYS A 81 10.62 -2.68 9.88
CA LYS A 81 11.88 -2.63 10.62
C LYS A 81 12.10 -3.91 11.43
N ASP A 82 11.06 -4.42 12.09
CA ASP A 82 11.13 -5.67 12.85
C ASP A 82 11.45 -6.87 11.93
N PHE A 83 10.77 -6.98 10.79
CA PHE A 83 11.06 -8.03 9.80
C PHE A 83 12.49 -7.97 9.27
N LEU A 84 12.98 -6.78 8.90
CA LEU A 84 14.35 -6.61 8.43
C LEU A 84 15.38 -6.96 9.52
N ALA A 85 15.11 -6.62 10.78
CA ALA A 85 15.98 -6.99 11.90
C ALA A 85 16.01 -8.52 12.10
N ARG A 86 14.85 -9.17 12.01
CA ARG A 86 14.74 -10.64 12.15
C ARG A 86 15.36 -11.41 11.00
N ILE A 87 15.26 -10.93 9.76
CA ILE A 87 15.98 -11.52 8.62
C ILE A 87 17.50 -11.45 8.84
N ARG A 88 18.01 -10.32 9.36
CA ARG A 88 19.44 -10.20 9.67
C ARG A 88 19.85 -11.15 10.80
N ALA A 89 19.04 -11.27 11.85
CA ALA A 89 19.29 -12.17 12.96
C ALA A 89 19.23 -13.65 12.53
N SER A 90 18.27 -14.01 11.66
CA SER A 90 18.07 -15.37 11.17
C SER A 90 19.21 -15.87 10.27
N ARG A 91 19.99 -14.95 9.68
CA ARG A 91 21.23 -15.29 8.96
C ARG A 91 22.37 -15.75 9.87
N LEU A 92 22.29 -15.45 11.17
CA LEU A 92 23.31 -15.81 12.17
C LEU A 92 22.88 -17.01 13.02
N LYS A 93 21.58 -17.18 13.25
CA LYS A 93 21.01 -18.30 14.02
C LYS A 93 19.60 -18.64 13.53
N PRO A 94 19.22 -19.92 13.40
CA PRO A 94 17.84 -20.29 13.09
C PRO A 94 16.85 -19.73 14.12
N LEU A 95 15.67 -19.32 13.65
CA LEU A 95 14.56 -18.89 14.51
C LEU A 95 14.09 -20.06 15.38
N ASP A 96 13.78 -19.79 16.65
CA ASP A 96 13.12 -20.76 17.52
C ASP A 96 11.62 -20.85 17.17
N PRO A 97 10.95 -22.01 17.26
CA PRO A 97 9.52 -22.20 16.98
C PRO A 97 8.55 -21.17 17.61
N ALA A 98 8.83 -20.65 18.81
CA ALA A 98 8.01 -19.60 19.42
C ALA A 98 8.12 -18.27 18.65
N GLU A 99 9.33 -17.93 18.21
CA GLU A 99 9.60 -16.75 17.39
C GLU A 99 9.02 -16.91 15.98
N ASP A 100 9.07 -18.12 15.45
CA ASP A 100 8.51 -18.49 14.15
C ASP A 100 6.99 -18.21 14.08
N THR A 101 6.27 -18.64 15.11
CA THR A 101 4.82 -18.42 15.24
C THR A 101 4.49 -16.93 15.38
N HIS A 102 5.31 -16.19 16.15
CA HIS A 102 5.13 -14.75 16.33
C HIS A 102 5.30 -13.97 15.03
N VAL A 103 6.35 -14.29 14.26
CA VAL A 103 6.66 -13.67 12.97
C VAL A 103 5.56 -13.91 11.95
N LEU A 104 5.06 -15.15 11.86
CA LEU A 104 3.94 -15.47 10.96
C LEU A 104 2.68 -14.69 11.34
N GLY A 105 2.37 -14.60 12.63
CA GLY A 105 1.24 -13.79 13.12
C GLY A 105 1.39 -12.29 12.79
N GLN A 106 2.61 -11.75 12.88
CA GLN A 106 2.87 -10.37 12.45
C GLN A 106 2.74 -10.20 10.93
N LEU A 107 3.19 -11.18 10.13
CA LEU A 107 3.09 -11.13 8.67
C LEU A 107 1.62 -11.14 8.21
N ASP A 108 0.78 -11.94 8.88
CA ASP A 108 -0.65 -11.97 8.60
C ASP A 108 -1.34 -10.66 9.00
N ARG A 109 -0.97 -10.07 10.13
CA ARG A 109 -1.45 -8.73 10.52
C ARG A 109 -1.01 -7.67 9.51
N TRP A 110 0.25 -7.70 9.08
CA TRP A 110 0.76 -6.79 8.06
C TRP A 110 -0.05 -6.90 6.78
N ARG A 111 -0.33 -8.12 6.30
CA ARG A 111 -1.16 -8.35 5.10
C ARG A 111 -2.59 -7.85 5.29
N ALA A 112 -3.19 -8.14 6.44
CA ALA A 112 -4.55 -7.71 6.77
C ALA A 112 -4.69 -6.18 6.84
N MET A 113 -3.63 -5.47 7.23
CA MET A 113 -3.62 -4.00 7.23
C MET A 113 -3.26 -3.40 5.87
N HIS A 114 -2.35 -4.03 5.12
CA HIS A 114 -1.81 -3.47 3.89
C HIS A 114 -2.77 -3.65 2.70
N CYS A 115 -3.45 -4.79 2.60
CA CYS A 115 -4.31 -5.09 1.45
C CYS A 115 -5.54 -4.17 1.35
N PRO A 116 -6.37 -3.98 2.41
CA PRO A 116 -7.51 -3.06 2.34
C PRO A 116 -7.08 -1.63 2.03
N HIS A 117 -5.94 -1.21 2.57
CA HIS A 117 -5.41 0.11 2.37
C HIS A 117 -5.00 0.39 0.91
N ILE A 118 -4.33 -0.57 0.26
CA ILE A 118 -4.03 -0.48 -1.19
C ILE A 118 -5.33 -0.42 -2.01
N VAL A 119 -6.32 -1.24 -1.68
CA VAL A 119 -7.61 -1.27 -2.39
C VAL A 119 -8.35 0.06 -2.26
N LEU A 120 -8.42 0.64 -1.06
CA LEU A 120 -9.03 1.94 -0.84
C LEU A 120 -8.29 3.05 -1.58
N GLY A 121 -6.96 3.04 -1.55
CA GLY A 121 -6.13 3.99 -2.31
C GLY A 121 -6.37 3.90 -3.82
N LEU A 122 -6.48 2.68 -4.37
CA LEU A 122 -6.78 2.46 -5.78
C LEU A 122 -8.17 2.95 -6.17
N ILE A 123 -9.19 2.68 -5.34
CA ILE A 123 -10.56 3.16 -5.57
C ILE A 123 -10.58 4.69 -5.60
N ALA A 124 -9.99 5.34 -4.60
CA ALA A 124 -9.95 6.80 -4.53
C ALA A 124 -9.24 7.42 -5.74
N TRP A 125 -8.12 6.82 -6.17
CA TRP A 125 -7.41 7.25 -7.36
C TRP A 125 -8.26 7.11 -8.63
N LEU A 126 -8.87 5.94 -8.86
CA LEU A 126 -9.74 5.69 -10.01
C LEU A 126 -10.93 6.65 -10.06
N SER A 127 -11.56 6.93 -8.92
CA SER A 127 -12.67 7.88 -8.83
C SER A 127 -12.24 9.29 -9.22
N ALA A 128 -11.08 9.75 -8.73
CA ALA A 128 -10.56 11.08 -9.04
C ALA A 128 -10.19 11.20 -10.53
N THR A 129 -9.51 10.20 -11.10
CA THR A 129 -9.18 10.16 -12.53
C THR A 129 -10.43 10.11 -13.41
N THR A 130 -11.42 9.31 -13.03
CA THR A 130 -12.69 9.22 -13.78
C THR A 130 -13.44 10.54 -13.75
N ALA A 131 -13.47 11.23 -12.61
CA ALA A 131 -14.09 12.54 -12.50
C ALA A 131 -13.40 13.59 -13.39
N LEU A 132 -12.06 13.54 -13.47
CA LEU A 132 -11.25 14.36 -14.38
C LEU A 132 -11.55 14.09 -15.86
N LEU A 133 -11.70 12.82 -16.24
CA LEU A 133 -12.02 12.44 -17.62
C LEU A 133 -13.46 12.78 -18.00
N ALA A 134 -14.39 12.68 -17.05
CA ALA A 134 -15.79 13.04 -17.26
C ALA A 134 -16.03 14.56 -17.25
N SER A 135 -15.08 15.36 -16.74
CA SER A 135 -15.12 16.81 -16.86
C SER A 135 -14.61 17.24 -18.23
N ASP A 136 -15.48 17.17 -19.25
CA ASP A 136 -15.18 17.74 -20.57
C ASP A 136 -14.87 19.25 -20.49
N PRO A 137 -13.81 19.74 -21.15
CA PRO A 137 -13.58 21.16 -21.35
C PRO A 137 -14.44 21.78 -22.48
N ILE A 138 -15.31 21.01 -23.15
CA ILE A 138 -15.88 21.40 -24.46
C ILE A 138 -17.32 21.95 -24.40
N VAL A 139 -18.06 21.82 -23.30
CA VAL A 139 -19.51 22.22 -23.26
C VAL A 139 -19.77 23.55 -22.55
N GLN A 140 -18.79 24.46 -22.47
CA GLN A 140 -19.05 25.81 -21.97
C GLN A 140 -18.47 26.84 -22.94
N LEU A 141 -19.31 27.17 -23.92
CA LEU A 141 -19.36 28.44 -24.65
C LEU A 141 -19.17 29.63 -23.71
#